data_AF-A0A923TCH9-F1
#
_entry.id   AF-A0A923TCH9-F1
#
_cell.length_a   1.000
_cell.length_b   1.000
_cell.length_c   1.000
_cell.angle_alpha   90.00
_cell.angle_beta   90.00
_cell.angle_gamma   90.00
#
_symmetry.space_group_name_H-M   'P 1'
#
loop_
_entity.id
_entity.type
_entity.pdbx_description
1 polymer ?
#
loop_
_entity_poly.entity_id
_entity_poly.type
_entity_poly.pdbx_seq_one_letter_code
_entity_poly.pdbx_strand_id
1 'polypeptide(L)'
;MITDKIKELEATKAKIASLEKSIATQLQDELSQLPAQYGFATVQAFIKAVKAAAGGRRKKGKGKGKAAAKAGGAQKRTRATITDETRAELKKLAEAGKSGPEIAEALGISLPSVQNIKKALGLVKARK
;
A
#
# COMPACT_ATOMS: atom_id res chain seq x y z
N MET A 1 -28.27 21.25 28.22
CA MET A 1 -29.21 20.87 27.13
C MET A 1 -28.47 20.02 26.10
N ILE A 2 -29.16 19.30 25.20
CA ILE A 2 -28.50 18.43 24.19
C ILE A 2 -27.64 19.26 23.23
N THR A 3 -28.08 20.47 22.91
CA THR A 3 -27.37 21.45 22.09
C THR A 3 -26.02 21.87 22.67
N ASP A 4 -25.90 21.98 23.99
CA ASP A 4 -24.64 22.36 24.66
C ASP A 4 -23.62 21.22 24.56
N LYS A 5 -24.09 19.98 24.74
CA LYS A 5 -23.26 18.77 24.59
C LYS A 5 -22.77 18.58 23.15
N ILE A 6 -23.58 18.95 22.15
CA ILE A 6 -23.16 18.91 20.74
C ILE A 6 -22.05 19.93 20.47
N LYS A 7 -22.18 21.16 20.97
CA LYS A 7 -21.14 22.20 20.83
C LYS A 7 -19.84 21.80 21.53
N GLU A 8 -19.94 21.18 22.70
CA GLU A 8 -18.77 20.65 23.43
C GLU A 8 -18.10 19.49 22.65
N LEU A 9 -18.89 18.64 21.99
CA LEU A 9 -18.38 17.59 21.10
C LEU A 9 -17.62 18.16 19.90
N GLU A 10 -18.13 19.22 19.29
CA GLU A 10 -17.44 19.88 18.16
C GLU A 10 -16.15 20.57 18.62
N ALA A 11 -16.17 21.25 19.77
CA ALA A 11 -14.99 21.88 20.35
C ALA A 11 -13.90 20.86 20.72
N THR A 12 -14.28 19.69 21.26
CA THR A 12 -13.33 18.60 21.56
C THR A 12 -12.77 17.96 20.31
N LYS A 13 -13.57 17.75 19.26
CA LYS A 13 -13.07 17.31 17.94
C LYS A 13 -12.08 18.30 17.33
N ALA A 14 -12.36 19.61 17.42
CA ALA A 14 -11.44 20.64 16.95
C ALA A 14 -10.11 20.60 17.72
N LYS A 15 -10.15 20.39 19.04
CA LYS A 15 -8.95 20.20 19.87
C LYS A 15 -8.17 18.95 19.47
N ILE A 16 -8.84 17.81 19.26
CA ILE A 16 -8.19 16.57 18.78
C ILE A 16 -7.47 16.82 17.45
N ALA A 17 -8.15 17.42 16.48
CA ALA A 17 -7.55 17.73 15.19
C ALA A 17 -6.34 18.67 15.29
N SER A 18 -6.35 19.62 16.25
CA SER A 18 -5.19 20.48 16.50
C SER A 18 -4.01 19.71 17.11
N LEU A 19 -4.29 18.79 18.04
CA LEU A 19 -3.27 17.95 18.68
C LEU A 19 -2.64 16.95 17.71
N GLU A 20 -3.46 16.33 16.84
CA GLU A 20 -2.96 15.44 15.79
C GLU A 20 -2.00 16.17 14.84
N LYS A 21 -2.32 17.40 14.47
CA LYS A 21 -1.44 18.23 13.64
C LYS A 21 -0.12 18.56 14.36
N SER A 22 -0.17 18.96 15.63
CA SER A 22 1.05 19.25 16.39
C SER A 22 1.92 18.01 16.59
N ILE A 23 1.31 16.85 16.82
CA ILE A 23 2.03 15.57 16.92
C ILE A 23 2.67 15.21 15.59
N ALA A 24 1.96 15.36 14.47
CA ALA A 24 2.51 15.08 13.14
C ALA A 24 3.71 15.98 12.82
N THR A 25 3.64 17.27 13.14
CA THR A 25 4.77 18.19 12.93
C THR A 25 5.96 17.83 13.81
N GLN A 26 5.73 17.55 15.10
CA GLN A 26 6.80 17.18 16.03
C GLN A 26 7.46 15.86 15.62
N LEU A 27 6.68 14.85 15.22
CA LEU A 27 7.20 13.59 14.72
C LEU A 27 8.05 13.79 13.46
N GLN A 28 7.61 14.64 12.54
CA GLN A 28 8.37 14.91 11.31
C GLN A 28 9.71 15.59 11.62
N ASP A 29 9.71 16.55 12.55
CA ASP A 29 10.92 17.23 13.00
C ASP A 29 11.88 16.25 13.69
N GLU A 30 11.38 15.43 14.63
CA GLU A 30 12.16 14.40 15.31
C GLU A 30 12.78 13.41 14.31
N LEU A 31 11.97 12.88 13.38
CA LEU A 31 12.44 11.92 12.37
C LEU A 31 13.53 12.51 11.47
N SER A 32 13.48 13.81 11.19
CA SER A 32 14.49 14.49 10.38
C SER A 32 15.84 14.65 11.11
N GLN A 33 15.82 14.73 12.44
CA GLN A 33 17.01 14.91 13.27
C GLN A 33 17.71 13.59 13.62
N LEU A 34 16.98 12.46 13.64
CA LEU A 34 17.53 11.15 13.97
C LEU A 34 18.83 10.80 13.22
N PRO A 35 18.96 10.99 11.89
CA PRO A 35 20.20 10.68 11.18
C PRO A 35 21.42 11.43 11.74
N ALA A 36 21.25 12.71 12.09
CA ALA A 36 22.31 13.54 12.64
C ALA A 36 22.68 13.11 14.07
N GLN A 37 21.69 12.77 14.91
CA GLN A 37 21.91 12.28 16.28
C GLN A 37 22.76 11.01 16.31
N TYR A 38 22.60 10.12 15.32
CA TYR A 38 23.42 8.91 15.20
C TYR A 38 24.65 9.08 14.31
N GLY A 39 25.04 10.31 13.97
CA GLY A 39 26.28 10.61 13.24
C GLY A 39 26.26 10.25 11.75
N PHE A 40 25.09 10.09 11.15
CA PHE A 40 24.97 9.81 9.72
C PHE A 40 24.87 11.12 8.91
N ALA A 41 25.79 11.28 7.96
CA ALA A 41 25.81 12.42 7.05
C ALA A 41 24.61 12.44 6.06
N THR A 42 23.96 11.30 5.84
CA THR A 42 22.80 11.22 4.94
C THR A 42 21.69 10.35 5.53
N VAL A 43 20.44 10.74 5.27
CA VAL A 43 19.25 9.96 5.61
C VAL A 43 19.33 8.54 5.03
N GLN A 44 19.88 8.38 3.81
CA GLN A 44 20.03 7.08 3.18
C GLN A 44 21.00 6.15 3.93
N ALA A 45 22.10 6.69 4.46
CA ALA A 45 23.06 5.92 5.24
C ALA A 45 22.42 5.45 6.56
N PHE A 46 21.65 6.32 7.21
CA PHE A 46 20.87 5.97 8.40
C PHE A 46 19.84 4.86 8.10
N ILE A 47 19.03 5.01 7.05
CA ILE A 47 18.06 3.99 6.64
C ILE A 47 18.75 2.64 6.34
N LYS A 48 19.91 2.67 5.69
CA LYS A 48 20.70 1.45 5.39
C LYS A 48 21.18 0.77 6.66
N ALA A 49 21.67 1.54 7.64
CA ALA A 49 22.12 1.03 8.93
C ALA A 49 20.94 0.47 9.75
N VAL A 50 19.82 1.20 9.82
CA VAL A 50 18.59 0.73 10.49
C VAL A 50 18.06 -0.55 9.85
N LYS A 51 18.02 -0.64 8.51
CA LYS A 51 17.62 -1.87 7.81
C LYS A 51 18.57 -3.04 8.06
N ALA A 52 19.87 -2.78 8.13
CA ALA A 52 20.87 -3.80 8.44
C ALA A 52 20.75 -4.30 9.90
N ALA A 53 20.42 -3.40 10.83
CA ALA A 53 20.23 -3.69 12.25
C ALA A 53 18.88 -4.39 12.54
N ALA A 54 17.79 -3.93 11.93
CA ALA A 54 16.43 -4.41 12.20
C ALA A 54 16.09 -5.75 11.52
N GLY A 55 16.85 -6.18 10.52
CA GLY A 55 16.43 -7.28 9.65
C GLY A 55 17.57 -7.92 8.89
N GLY A 56 18.56 -8.39 9.65
CA GLY A 56 19.38 -9.57 9.40
C GLY A 56 19.77 -9.86 7.96
N ARG A 57 21.07 -9.71 7.66
CA ARG A 57 21.85 -10.55 6.73
C ARG A 57 20.99 -11.35 5.74
N ARG A 58 20.38 -10.68 4.75
CA ARG A 58 19.95 -11.37 3.54
C ARG A 58 21.22 -11.84 2.86
N LYS A 59 21.59 -13.08 3.18
CA LYS A 59 22.63 -13.86 2.54
C LYS A 59 22.51 -13.59 1.05
N LYS A 60 23.50 -12.85 0.55
CA LYS A 60 23.88 -12.71 -0.85
C LYS A 60 23.46 -13.99 -1.55
N GLY A 61 22.42 -13.91 -2.38
CA GLY A 61 22.00 -15.00 -3.24
C GLY A 61 23.17 -15.30 -4.16
N LYS A 62 24.04 -16.21 -3.73
CA LYS A 62 25.05 -16.85 -4.56
C LYS A 62 24.31 -17.86 -5.44
N GLY A 63 23.43 -17.34 -6.28
CA GLY A 63 22.86 -18.06 -7.42
C GLY A 63 23.94 -18.12 -8.49
N LYS A 64 24.85 -19.07 -8.34
CA LYS A 64 25.76 -19.50 -9.38
C LYS A 64 24.89 -20.21 -10.42
N GLY A 65 24.29 -19.45 -11.32
CA GLY A 65 23.50 -19.93 -12.44
C GLY A 65 23.93 -19.18 -13.69
N LYS A 66 24.95 -19.69 -14.38
CA LYS A 66 25.20 -19.35 -15.78
C LYS A 66 23.93 -19.70 -16.55
N ALA A 67 23.21 -18.70 -17.03
CA ALA A 67 22.36 -18.87 -18.21
C ALA A 67 22.33 -17.53 -18.95
N ALA A 68 22.74 -17.65 -20.21
CA ALA A 68 23.00 -16.62 -21.18
C ALA A 68 21.99 -15.47 -21.24
N ALA A 69 22.54 -14.30 -21.57
CA ALA A 69 21.84 -13.20 -22.17
C ALA A 69 20.81 -13.65 -23.21
N LYS A 70 19.56 -13.27 -23.01
CA LYS A 70 18.72 -12.78 -24.10
C LYS A 70 18.01 -11.52 -23.63
N ALA A 71 18.44 -10.42 -24.25
CA ALA A 71 17.74 -9.16 -24.25
C ALA A 71 16.31 -9.36 -24.78
N GLY A 72 15.38 -8.73 -24.10
CA GLY A 72 13.96 -8.72 -24.39
C GLY A 72 13.28 -7.99 -23.24
N GLY A 73 13.43 -6.67 -23.22
CA GLY A 73 13.00 -5.80 -22.13
C GLY A 73 11.51 -5.93 -21.83
N ALA A 74 11.14 -6.85 -20.94
CA ALA A 74 9.89 -6.77 -20.22
C ALA A 74 10.15 -5.88 -19.00
N GLN A 75 9.97 -4.57 -19.18
CA GLN A 75 9.76 -3.65 -18.07
C GLN A 75 8.75 -4.33 -17.14
N LYS A 76 9.18 -4.66 -15.93
CA LYS A 76 8.36 -5.37 -14.95
C LYS A 76 7.19 -4.44 -14.63
N ARG A 77 6.07 -4.62 -15.33
CA ARG A 77 4.86 -3.82 -15.13
C ARG A 77 4.53 -3.89 -13.65
N THR A 78 4.57 -2.72 -12.99
CA THR A 78 4.10 -2.56 -11.62
C THR A 78 2.67 -3.10 -11.59
N ARG A 79 2.46 -4.18 -10.83
CA ARG A 79 1.12 -4.72 -10.67
C ARG A 79 0.26 -3.61 -10.07
N ALA A 80 -0.90 -3.35 -10.68
CA ALA A 80 -1.91 -2.53 -10.03
C ALA A 80 -2.22 -3.19 -8.68
N THR A 81 -1.99 -2.46 -7.59
CA THR A 81 -2.36 -2.89 -6.25
C THR A 81 -3.88 -2.96 -6.22
N ILE A 82 -4.43 -4.18 -6.29
CA ILE A 82 -5.86 -4.39 -6.12
C ILE A 82 -6.15 -4.10 -4.65
N THR A 83 -6.72 -2.92 -4.36
CA THR A 83 -7.12 -2.54 -3.00
C THR A 83 -8.35 -3.34 -2.58
N ASP A 84 -8.61 -3.42 -1.27
CA ASP A 84 -9.81 -4.07 -0.72
C ASP A 84 -11.10 -3.43 -1.24
N GLU A 85 -11.09 -2.12 -1.44
CA GLU A 85 -12.19 -1.34 -1.98
C GLU A 85 -12.56 -1.81 -3.39
N THR A 86 -11.57 -1.96 -4.26
CA THR A 86 -11.76 -2.46 -5.64
C THR A 86 -12.32 -3.89 -5.67
N ARG A 87 -11.98 -4.73 -4.68
CA ARG A 87 -12.55 -6.08 -4.56
C ARG A 87 -14.02 -6.05 -4.17
N ALA A 88 -14.40 -5.13 -3.28
CA ALA A 88 -15.79 -4.96 -2.85
C ALA A 88 -16.68 -4.41 -3.97
N GLU A 89 -16.20 -3.43 -4.73
CA GLU A 89 -16.92 -2.88 -5.88
C GLU A 89 -17.10 -3.91 -6.99
N LEU A 90 -16.06 -4.68 -7.30
CA LEU A 90 -16.14 -5.78 -8.25
C LEU A 90 -17.16 -6.84 -7.81
N LYS A 91 -17.19 -7.17 -6.50
CA LYS A 91 -18.17 -8.10 -5.95
C LYS A 91 -19.61 -7.61 -6.16
N LYS A 92 -19.89 -6.34 -5.86
CA LYS A 92 -21.21 -5.72 -6.09
C LYS A 92 -21.62 -5.75 -7.56
N LEU A 93 -20.71 -5.39 -8.47
CA LEU A 93 -20.98 -5.40 -9.91
C LEU A 93 -21.14 -6.82 -10.48
N ALA A 94 -20.43 -7.80 -9.91
CA ALA A 94 -20.57 -9.20 -10.28
C ALA A 94 -21.89 -9.80 -9.77
N GLU A 95 -22.33 -9.46 -8.55
CA GLU A 95 -23.65 -9.84 -8.01
C GLU A 95 -24.80 -9.19 -8.78
N ALA A 96 -24.58 -7.96 -9.29
CA ALA A 96 -25.51 -7.27 -10.18
C ALA A 96 -25.58 -7.86 -11.61
N GLY A 97 -24.87 -8.97 -11.88
CA GLY A 97 -24.94 -9.69 -13.15
C GLY A 97 -24.15 -9.09 -14.32
N LYS A 98 -23.31 -8.06 -14.07
CA LYS A 98 -22.51 -7.44 -15.14
C LYS A 98 -21.42 -8.38 -15.69
N SER A 99 -21.12 -8.23 -16.97
CA SER A 99 -20.12 -9.05 -17.64
C SER A 99 -18.69 -8.68 -17.19
N GLY A 100 -17.76 -9.62 -17.28
CA GLY A 100 -16.35 -9.37 -16.92
C GLY A 100 -15.70 -8.18 -17.64
N PRO A 101 -15.96 -7.98 -18.96
CA PRO A 101 -15.49 -6.81 -19.70
C PRO A 101 -16.09 -5.49 -19.22
N GLU A 102 -17.39 -5.42 -18.95
CA GLU A 102 -18.04 -4.20 -18.43
C GLU A 102 -17.47 -3.80 -17.07
N ILE A 103 -17.16 -4.77 -16.21
CA ILE A 103 -16.53 -4.54 -14.91
C ILE A 103 -15.09 -4.03 -15.07
N ALA A 104 -14.37 -4.53 -16.07
CA ALA A 104 -13.01 -4.10 -16.38
C ALA A 104 -12.98 -2.62 -16.82
N GLU A 105 -13.92 -2.22 -17.68
CA GLU A 105 -14.08 -0.84 -18.13
C GLU A 105 -14.53 0.09 -17.00
N ALA A 106 -15.54 -0.31 -16.22
CA ALA A 106 -16.08 0.50 -15.12
C ALA A 106 -15.05 0.76 -14.01
N LEU A 107 -14.18 -0.22 -13.72
CA LEU A 107 -13.18 -0.11 -12.65
C LEU A 107 -11.79 0.30 -13.16
N GLY A 108 -11.59 0.43 -14.48
CA GLY A 108 -10.28 0.72 -15.06
C GLY A 108 -9.23 -0.38 -14.83
N ILE A 109 -9.68 -1.63 -14.69
CA ILE A 109 -8.84 -2.78 -14.35
C ILE A 109 -8.71 -3.69 -15.56
N SER A 110 -7.53 -4.27 -15.77
CA SER A 110 -7.34 -5.28 -16.82
C SER A 110 -8.25 -6.51 -16.59
N LEU A 111 -8.85 -7.05 -17.65
CA LEU A 111 -9.68 -8.26 -17.63
C LEU A 111 -9.05 -9.45 -16.85
N PRO A 112 -7.73 -9.74 -16.93
CA PRO A 112 -7.11 -10.79 -16.13
C PRO A 112 -7.21 -10.56 -14.62
N SER A 113 -7.15 -9.30 -14.17
CA SER A 113 -7.29 -8.94 -12.77
C SER A 113 -8.73 -9.10 -12.29
N VAL A 114 -9.73 -8.75 -13.11
CA VAL A 114 -11.14 -9.03 -12.82
C VAL A 114 -11.34 -10.53 -12.59
N GLN A 115 -10.76 -11.37 -13.45
CA GLN A 115 -10.86 -12.82 -13.33
C GLN A 115 -10.12 -13.36 -12.09
N ASN A 116 -8.97 -12.80 -11.74
CA ASN A 116 -8.24 -13.19 -10.52
C ASN A 116 -9.01 -12.81 -9.26
N ILE A 117 -9.68 -11.66 -9.24
CA ILE A 117 -10.54 -11.24 -8.12
C ILE A 117 -11.76 -12.14 -8.04
N LYS A 118 -12.43 -12.46 -9.15
CA LYS A 118 -13.55 -13.42 -9.17
C LYS A 118 -13.15 -14.80 -8.62
N LYS A 119 -11.94 -15.28 -8.94
CA LYS A 119 -11.38 -16.52 -8.35
C LYS A 119 -11.11 -16.38 -6.86
N ALA A 120 -10.53 -15.26 -6.42
CA ALA A 120 -10.24 -14.99 -5.01
C ALA A 120 -11.52 -14.88 -4.16
N LEU A 121 -12.62 -14.38 -4.74
CA LEU A 121 -13.94 -14.30 -4.13
C LEU A 121 -14.73 -15.61 -4.22
N GLY A 122 -14.19 -16.67 -4.84
CA GLY A 122 -14.87 -17.95 -5.00
C GLY A 122 -16.01 -17.96 -6.04
N LEU A 123 -16.19 -16.88 -6.81
CA LEU A 123 -17.25 -16.75 -7.82
C LEU A 123 -16.95 -17.54 -9.11
N VAL A 124 -15.69 -17.91 -9.36
CA VAL A 124 -15.27 -18.68 -10.54
C VAL A 124 -14.23 -19.73 -10.17
N LYS A 125 -14.41 -20.96 -10.69
CA LYS A 125 -13.49 -22.08 -10.48
C LYS A 125 -12.07 -21.76 -10.96
N ALA A 126 -11.10 -21.95 -10.08
CA ALA A 126 -9.69 -21.96 -10.47
C ALA A 126 -9.44 -23.20 -11.35
N ARG A 127 -8.93 -23.01 -12.58
CA ARG A 127 -8.39 -24.12 -13.38
C ARG A 127 -6.99 -24.44 -12.83
N LYS A 128 -6.77 -25.71 -12.52
CA LYS A 128 -5.48 -26.28 -12.11
C LYS A 128 -4.61 -26.48 -13.35
#